data_AF-V8NDT6-F1
#
_entry.id   AF-V8NDT6-F1
#
_cell.length_a   1.000
_cell.length_b   1.000
_cell.length_c   1.000
_cell.angle_alpha   90.00
_cell.angle_beta   90.00
_cell.angle_gamma   90.00
#
_symmetry.space_group_name_H-M   'P 1'
#
loop_
_entity.id
_entity.type
_entity.pdbx_description
1 polymer ?
#
loop_
_entity_poly.entity_id
_entity_poly.type
_entity_poly.pdbx_seq_one_letter_code
_entity_poly.pdbx_strand_id
1 'polypeptide(L)'
;MQQRFRSPSNPPAANGGAPCQGDAQEVRECHTICTTEIALLWSDWTPWSPCSKTCFYAPDLVGTRKRFRHCNGTSQAVGCDGETVQEEECETPLCPGEPPKRRQRAQCPPNMVYLTAEECLRKGGACPRLCLDRDTQVECASPCRDGCHCPEGLYLQNGSCVPLSQCLCYHQGESYPPGAAIRQDSCNNW
;
A
#
# COMPACT_ATOMS: atom_id res chain seq x y z
N MET A 1 -13.78 -20.10 -11.53
CA MET A 1 -12.35 -20.43 -11.37
C MET A 1 -11.88 -19.86 -10.05
N GLN A 2 -11.30 -20.66 -9.16
CA GLN A 2 -10.67 -20.18 -7.93
C GLN A 2 -9.15 -20.35 -8.02
N GLN A 3 -8.40 -19.36 -7.55
CA GLN A 3 -6.94 -19.39 -7.50
C GLN A 3 -6.47 -19.13 -6.07
N ARG A 4 -5.47 -19.90 -5.63
CA ARG A 4 -4.80 -19.70 -4.34
C ARG A 4 -3.30 -19.60 -4.58
N PHE A 5 -2.68 -18.62 -3.93
CA PHE A 5 -1.24 -18.39 -4.01
C PHE A 5 -0.60 -18.74 -2.67
N ARG A 6 0.55 -19.41 -2.71
CA ARG A 6 1.43 -19.60 -1.56
C ARG A 6 2.54 -18.56 -1.65
N SER A 7 2.49 -17.53 -0.81
CA SER A 7 3.58 -16.57 -0.67
C SER A 7 4.70 -17.15 0.21
N PRO A 8 5.98 -16.83 -0.06
CA PRO A 8 7.06 -17.16 0.87
C PRO A 8 6.81 -16.52 2.23
N SER A 9 7.27 -17.16 3.31
CA SER A 9 7.27 -16.60 4.66
C SER A 9 7.95 -15.22 4.66
N ASN A 10 7.29 -14.21 5.21
CA ASN A 10 7.92 -12.91 5.51
C ASN A 10 7.89 -12.70 7.04
N PRO A 11 9.04 -12.71 7.74
CA PRO A 11 10.41 -12.71 7.22
C PRO A 11 10.87 -14.06 6.63
N PRO A 12 11.88 -14.04 5.73
CA PRO A 12 12.47 -15.26 5.19
C PRO A 12 13.05 -16.13 6.32
N ALA A 13 13.05 -17.45 6.13
CA ALA A 13 13.65 -18.38 7.08
C ALA A 13 15.13 -18.01 7.31
N ALA A 14 15.47 -17.61 8.55
CA ALA A 14 16.85 -17.38 8.93
C ALA A 14 17.66 -18.69 8.78
N ASN A 15 18.93 -18.59 8.35
CA ASN A 15 19.88 -19.70 8.18
C ASN A 15 19.68 -20.60 6.94
N GLY A 16 19.20 -20.06 5.81
CA GLY A 16 19.24 -20.80 4.53
C GLY A 16 18.23 -21.95 4.42
N GLY A 17 17.05 -21.79 5.03
CA GLY A 17 15.98 -22.77 4.97
C GLY A 17 15.60 -23.11 3.51
N ALA A 18 15.40 -24.39 3.24
CA ALA A 18 15.08 -24.89 1.90
C ALA A 18 13.78 -24.27 1.35
N PRO A 19 13.69 -24.04 0.03
CA PRO A 19 12.48 -23.52 -0.59
C PRO A 19 11.29 -24.46 -0.34
N CYS A 20 10.10 -23.87 -0.15
CA CYS A 20 8.86 -24.63 0.04
C CYS A 20 8.64 -25.53 -1.18
N GLN A 21 8.51 -26.84 -0.95
CA GLN A 21 8.30 -27.79 -2.04
C GLN A 21 6.82 -27.81 -2.44
N GLY A 22 6.54 -27.51 -3.71
CA GLY A 22 5.20 -27.50 -4.31
C GLY A 22 4.92 -26.24 -5.13
N ASP A 23 3.83 -26.25 -5.90
CA ASP A 23 3.47 -25.15 -6.78
C ASP A 23 3.06 -23.90 -5.98
N ALA A 24 3.57 -22.73 -6.41
CA ALA A 24 3.27 -21.44 -5.80
C ALA A 24 1.82 -20.96 -6.07
N GLN A 25 1.14 -21.61 -7.01
CA GLN A 25 -0.20 -21.28 -7.45
C GLN A 25 -1.00 -22.56 -7.67
N GLU A 26 -2.13 -22.68 -7.00
CA GLU A 26 -3.12 -23.73 -7.22
C GLU A 26 -4.34 -23.12 -7.90
N VAL A 27 -4.74 -23.67 -9.05
CA VAL A 27 -5.93 -23.26 -9.79
C VAL A 27 -6.92 -24.41 -9.77
N ARG A 28 -8.13 -24.15 -9.26
CA ARG A 28 -9.24 -25.11 -9.30
C ARG A 28 -10.36 -24.57 -10.18
N GLU A 29 -10.78 -25.38 -11.15
CA GLU A 29 -12.01 -25.13 -11.91
C GLU A 29 -13.21 -25.40 -10.99
N CYS A 30 -14.03 -24.38 -10.77
CA CYS A 30 -15.30 -24.54 -10.08
C CYS A 30 -16.34 -24.86 -11.14
N HIS A 31 -16.55 -26.14 -11.45
CA HIS A 31 -17.69 -26.54 -12.27
C HIS A 31 -18.88 -26.81 -11.35
N THR A 32 -19.67 -25.78 -11.09
CA THR A 32 -21.03 -25.95 -10.56
C THR A 32 -21.95 -25.83 -11.76
N ILE A 33 -22.75 -26.86 -12.03
CA ILE A 33 -23.77 -26.81 -13.08
C ILE A 33 -24.72 -25.64 -12.74
N CYS A 34 -24.73 -24.61 -13.59
CA CYS A 34 -25.69 -23.52 -13.47
C CYS A 34 -27.05 -24.05 -13.93
N THR A 35 -27.91 -24.39 -12.97
CA THR A 35 -29.32 -24.63 -13.26
C THR A 35 -29.93 -23.38 -13.88
N THR A 36 -30.59 -23.55 -15.01
CA THR A 36 -31.30 -22.51 -15.75
C THR A 36 -32.55 -22.09 -14.99
N GLU A 37 -32.39 -21.15 -14.07
CA GLU A 37 -33.47 -20.27 -13.63
C GLU A 37 -32.88 -18.86 -13.67
N ILE A 38 -33.22 -18.12 -14.73
CA ILE A 38 -32.91 -16.70 -14.85
C ILE A 38 -33.76 -16.00 -13.80
N ALA A 39 -33.20 -15.81 -12.63
CA ALA A 39 -33.75 -14.92 -11.65
C ALA A 39 -32.73 -13.83 -11.40
N LEU A 40 -33.21 -12.60 -11.53
CA LEU A 40 -32.58 -11.32 -11.23
C LEU A 40 -32.16 -11.28 -9.76
N LEU A 41 -31.19 -12.11 -9.40
CA LEU A 41 -30.84 -12.41 -8.02
C LEU A 41 -29.36 -12.15 -7.84
N TRP A 42 -29.06 -11.62 -6.66
CA TRP A 42 -27.72 -11.60 -6.12
C TRP A 42 -27.09 -12.99 -6.24
N SER A 43 -25.82 -13.05 -6.65
CA SER A 43 -25.00 -14.22 -6.40
C SER A 43 -25.02 -14.52 -4.90
N ASP A 44 -24.72 -15.76 -4.54
CA ASP A 44 -24.40 -16.06 -3.15
C ASP A 44 -23.25 -15.17 -2.67
N TRP A 45 -23.29 -14.85 -1.38
CA TRP A 45 -22.17 -14.19 -0.73
C TRP A 45 -20.96 -15.12 -0.72
N THR A 46 -19.78 -14.56 -0.98
CA THR A 46 -18.54 -15.27 -0.68
C THR A 46 -18.46 -15.60 0.81
N PRO A 47 -17.64 -16.59 1.20
CA PRO A 47 -17.19 -16.70 2.58
C PRO A 47 -16.59 -15.38 3.06
N TRP A 48 -16.68 -15.13 4.36
CA TRP A 48 -16.02 -14.00 4.99
C TRP A 48 -14.50 -14.08 4.79
N SER A 49 -13.87 -12.93 4.56
CA SER A 49 -12.42 -12.80 4.64
C SER A 49 -11.93 -13.11 6.05
N PRO A 50 -10.63 -13.44 6.21
CA PRO A 50 -9.98 -13.32 7.50
C PRO A 50 -10.15 -11.91 8.08
N CYS A 51 -10.06 -11.79 9.40
CA CYS A 51 -10.15 -10.49 10.03
C CYS A 51 -8.91 -9.63 9.71
N SER A 52 -9.10 -8.33 9.52
CA SER A 52 -8.01 -7.39 9.21
C SER A 52 -7.00 -7.23 10.36
N LYS A 53 -7.39 -7.59 11.58
CA LYS A 53 -6.51 -7.64 12.76
C LYS A 53 -6.66 -9.00 13.44
N THR A 54 -5.59 -9.50 14.03
CA THR A 54 -5.61 -10.75 14.81
C THR A 54 -5.90 -10.51 16.29
N CYS A 55 -5.80 -9.26 16.75
CA CYS A 55 -6.09 -8.82 18.11
C CYS A 55 -6.43 -7.32 18.11
N PHE A 56 -6.99 -6.80 19.21
CA PHE A 56 -7.28 -5.37 19.37
C PHE A 56 -6.73 -4.80 20.69
N TYR A 57 -6.49 -3.49 20.75
CA TYR A 57 -6.01 -2.82 21.98
C TYR A 57 -7.11 -2.03 22.70
N ALA A 58 -8.11 -1.55 21.97
CA ALA A 58 -9.23 -0.78 22.48
C ALA A 58 -10.50 -1.08 21.66
N PRO A 59 -11.71 -0.90 22.23
CA PRO A 59 -12.98 -1.24 21.55
C PRO A 59 -13.18 -0.54 20.20
N ASP A 60 -12.64 0.66 20.01
CA ASP A 60 -12.68 1.44 18.77
C ASP A 60 -11.65 0.98 17.71
N LEU A 61 -10.75 0.07 18.08
CA LEU A 61 -9.68 -0.44 17.23
C LEU A 61 -9.86 -1.93 16.92
N VAL A 62 -11.09 -2.43 16.89
CA VAL A 62 -11.42 -3.80 16.46
C VAL A 62 -11.04 -4.03 14.98
N GLY A 63 -10.84 -5.30 14.61
CA GLY A 63 -10.64 -5.69 13.21
C GLY A 63 -11.97 -5.82 12.48
N THR A 64 -11.95 -5.78 11.16
CA THR A 64 -13.12 -6.00 10.30
C THR A 64 -12.87 -7.12 9.31
N ARG A 65 -13.94 -7.81 8.92
CA ARG A 65 -13.96 -8.82 7.86
C ARG A 65 -14.94 -8.40 6.78
N LYS A 66 -14.70 -8.84 5.55
CA LYS A 66 -15.53 -8.48 4.39
C LYS A 66 -16.00 -9.70 3.63
N ARG A 67 -17.17 -9.62 3.01
CA ARG A 67 -17.65 -10.59 2.01
C ARG A 67 -18.26 -9.86 0.83
N PHE A 68 -18.34 -10.55 -0.29
CA PHE A 68 -18.71 -9.97 -1.58
C PHE A 68 -19.84 -10.75 -2.23
N ARG A 69 -20.70 -10.07 -2.96
CA ARG A 69 -21.71 -10.67 -3.85
C ARG A 69 -21.81 -9.82 -5.11
N HIS A 70 -22.29 -10.41 -6.19
CA HIS A 70 -22.41 -9.74 -7.47
C HIS A 70 -23.86 -9.80 -7.93
N CYS A 71 -24.36 -8.73 -8.53
CA CYS A 71 -25.68 -8.75 -9.13
C CYS A 71 -25.55 -9.40 -10.51
N ASN A 72 -26.23 -10.53 -10.73
CA ASN A 72 -26.20 -11.25 -12.01
C ASN A 72 -27.15 -10.63 -13.07
N GLY A 73 -27.56 -9.37 -12.89
CA GLY A 73 -28.47 -8.66 -13.80
C GLY A 73 -27.76 -8.09 -15.04
N THR A 74 -28.47 -8.00 -16.16
CA THR A 74 -28.03 -7.27 -17.36
C THR A 74 -28.02 -5.76 -17.11
N SER A 75 -27.30 -5.01 -17.94
CA SER A 75 -26.82 -3.61 -17.80
C SER A 75 -27.86 -2.48 -17.57
N GLN A 76 -29.08 -2.82 -17.17
CA GLN A 76 -30.07 -1.91 -16.60
C GLN A 76 -30.43 -2.49 -15.23
N ALA A 77 -29.76 -2.01 -14.19
CA ALA A 77 -29.86 -2.49 -12.81
C ALA A 77 -31.26 -2.22 -12.20
N VAL A 78 -32.26 -2.98 -12.65
CA VAL A 78 -33.58 -3.08 -12.02
C VAL A 78 -33.63 -4.46 -11.38
N GLY A 79 -33.53 -4.53 -10.06
CA GLY A 79 -33.76 -5.76 -9.29
C GLY A 79 -32.74 -6.12 -8.21
N CYS A 80 -31.63 -5.38 -8.09
CA CYS A 80 -30.62 -5.64 -7.05
C CYS A 80 -30.53 -4.46 -6.07
N ASP A 81 -31.39 -4.46 -5.06
CA ASP A 81 -31.30 -3.50 -3.95
C ASP A 81 -30.31 -4.01 -2.89
N GLY A 82 -29.40 -3.13 -2.47
CA GLY A 82 -28.39 -3.37 -1.43
C GLY A 82 -26.94 -3.38 -1.94
N GLU A 83 -26.00 -3.52 -1.02
CA GLU A 83 -24.57 -3.37 -1.32
C GLU A 83 -23.96 -4.65 -1.92
N THR A 84 -22.92 -4.49 -2.75
CA THR A 84 -22.11 -5.59 -3.31
C THR A 84 -21.05 -6.11 -2.34
N VAL A 85 -20.80 -5.35 -1.28
CA VAL A 85 -19.83 -5.65 -0.22
C VAL A 85 -20.57 -5.58 1.11
N GLN A 86 -20.24 -6.50 2.01
CA GLN A 86 -20.64 -6.36 3.40
C GLN A 86 -19.39 -6.37 4.26
N GLU A 87 -19.37 -5.51 5.26
CA GLU A 87 -18.30 -5.39 6.25
C GLU A 87 -18.86 -5.57 7.66
N GLU A 88 -18.16 -6.33 8.49
CA GLU A 88 -18.53 -6.59 9.89
C GLU A 88 -17.28 -6.54 10.77
N GLU A 89 -17.46 -6.11 12.01
CA GLU A 89 -16.43 -6.20 13.05
C GLU A 89 -16.20 -7.67 13.44
N CYS A 90 -14.95 -8.03 13.75
CA CYS A 90 -14.64 -9.38 14.22
C CYS A 90 -14.29 -9.38 15.70
N GLU A 91 -14.68 -10.45 16.38
CA GLU A 91 -14.24 -10.75 17.73
C GLU A 91 -12.82 -11.33 17.68
N THR A 92 -11.84 -10.55 18.15
CA THR A 92 -10.44 -10.95 18.25
C THR A 92 -9.97 -10.76 19.70
N PRO A 93 -8.94 -11.47 20.20
CA PRO A 93 -8.47 -11.25 21.57
C PRO A 93 -7.83 -9.86 21.76
N LEU A 94 -7.65 -9.46 23.02
CA LEU A 94 -6.80 -8.31 23.32
C LEU A 94 -5.34 -8.60 22.96
N CYS A 95 -4.65 -7.64 22.33
CA CYS A 95 -3.25 -7.78 21.99
C CYS A 95 -2.37 -7.79 23.27
N PRO A 96 -1.31 -8.60 23.31
CA PRO A 96 -0.33 -8.52 24.41
C PRO A 96 0.49 -7.23 24.32
N GLY A 97 0.81 -6.65 25.48
CA GLY A 97 1.65 -5.46 25.60
C GLY A 97 0.90 -4.13 25.46
N GLU A 98 1.65 -3.03 25.46
CA GLU A 98 1.08 -1.69 25.27
C GLU A 98 0.74 -1.43 23.80
N PRO A 99 -0.31 -0.66 23.50
CA PRO A 99 -0.63 -0.25 22.13
C PRO A 99 0.56 0.48 21.50
N PRO A 100 0.79 0.33 20.18
CA PRO A 100 1.82 1.09 19.49
C PRO A 100 1.53 2.58 19.68
N LYS A 101 2.50 3.32 20.22
CA LYS A 101 2.39 4.76 20.39
C LYS A 101 2.15 5.36 19.00
N ARG A 102 0.96 5.94 18.75
CA ARG A 102 0.74 6.81 17.58
C ARG A 102 1.91 7.80 17.56
N ARG A 103 2.54 8.01 16.39
CA ARG A 103 3.60 9.03 16.26
C ARG A 103 2.97 10.35 16.66
N GLN A 104 3.22 10.79 17.89
CA GLN A 104 2.73 12.08 18.35
C GLN A 104 3.52 13.16 17.60
N ARG A 105 2.98 14.37 17.55
CA ARG A 105 3.60 15.54 16.90
C ARG A 105 5.08 15.75 17.30
N ALA A 106 5.51 15.23 18.46
CA ALA A 106 6.86 15.32 19.00
C ALA A 106 7.84 14.17 18.64
N GLN A 107 7.47 13.19 17.79
CA GLN A 107 8.34 12.05 17.40
C GLN A 107 8.87 12.12 15.96
N CYS A 108 8.83 13.27 15.33
CA CYS A 108 9.52 13.42 14.05
C CYS A 108 11.05 13.46 14.26
N PRO A 109 11.84 12.79 13.40
CA PRO A 109 13.28 12.98 13.39
C PRO A 109 13.64 14.46 13.30
N PRO A 110 14.85 14.86 13.77
CA PRO A 110 15.34 16.22 13.59
C PRO A 110 15.18 16.68 12.12
N ASN A 111 14.75 17.93 11.94
CA ASN A 111 14.49 18.55 10.62
C ASN A 111 13.30 17.98 9.83
N MET A 112 12.38 17.26 10.48
CA MET A 112 11.09 16.88 9.92
C MET A 112 9.94 17.49 10.71
N VAL A 113 8.82 17.72 10.04
CA VAL A 113 7.59 18.29 10.64
C VAL A 113 6.44 17.30 10.52
N TYR A 114 5.69 17.12 11.60
CA TYR A 114 4.47 16.31 11.56
C TYR A 114 3.36 17.08 10.85
N LEU A 115 2.77 16.47 9.81
CA LEU A 115 1.61 16.98 9.08
C LEU A 115 0.49 15.94 9.10
N THR A 116 -0.75 16.40 9.22
CA THR A 116 -1.93 15.57 8.93
C THR A 116 -2.08 15.33 7.42
N ALA A 117 -2.90 14.36 7.03
CA ALA A 117 -3.22 14.10 5.63
C ALA A 117 -3.78 15.36 4.94
N GLU A 118 -4.63 16.13 5.62
CA GLU A 118 -5.18 17.39 5.13
C GLU A 118 -4.11 18.48 4.98
N GLU A 119 -3.21 18.62 5.96
CA GLU A 119 -2.09 19.57 5.92
C GLU A 119 -1.11 19.23 4.79
N CYS A 120 -0.85 17.93 4.57
CA CYS A 120 -0.04 17.42 3.47
C CYS A 120 -0.66 17.78 2.11
N LEU A 121 -1.97 17.56 1.94
CA LEU A 121 -2.67 17.89 0.69
C LEU A 121 -2.58 19.39 0.39
N ARG A 122 -2.83 20.23 1.39
CA ARG A 122 -2.75 21.70 1.26
C ARG A 122 -1.34 22.18 0.87
N LYS A 123 -0.29 21.44 1.24
CA LYS A 123 1.12 21.78 0.98
C LYS A 123 1.69 21.18 -0.31
N GLY A 124 0.83 20.67 -1.20
CA GLY A 124 1.22 20.17 -2.52
C GLY A 124 1.28 18.65 -2.64
N GLY A 125 0.80 17.91 -1.65
CA GLY A 125 0.68 16.45 -1.72
C GLY A 125 1.92 15.70 -1.23
N ALA A 126 1.84 14.36 -1.24
CA ALA A 126 2.96 13.48 -0.86
C ALA A 126 4.12 13.49 -1.88
N CYS A 127 3.99 14.23 -2.98
CA CYS A 127 5.03 14.45 -3.99
C CYS A 127 4.97 15.85 -4.62
N PRO A 128 6.10 16.37 -5.18
CA PRO A 128 7.46 15.84 -5.14
C PRO A 128 8.33 16.63 -4.15
N ARG A 129 8.76 15.95 -3.09
CA ARG A 129 9.85 16.39 -2.22
C ARG A 129 10.88 15.27 -2.08
N LEU A 130 10.99 14.32 -3.00
CA LEU A 130 12.11 13.37 -3.03
C LEU A 130 13.19 13.90 -3.97
N CYS A 131 14.46 13.75 -3.60
CA CYS A 131 15.58 14.18 -4.46
C CYS A 131 15.62 13.47 -5.83
N LEU A 132 14.94 12.32 -5.97
CA LEU A 132 14.94 11.50 -7.18
C LEU A 132 13.89 11.94 -8.22
N ASP A 133 12.88 12.72 -7.83
CA ASP A 133 11.74 13.09 -8.69
C ASP A 133 12.04 14.29 -9.62
N ARG A 134 13.26 14.37 -10.16
CA ARG A 134 13.67 15.47 -11.06
C ARG A 134 13.09 15.34 -12.48
N ASP A 135 12.48 14.20 -12.82
CA ASP A 135 11.81 13.96 -14.09
C ASP A 135 10.31 14.26 -13.98
N THR A 136 9.80 15.08 -14.89
CA THR A 136 8.42 15.60 -14.91
C THR A 136 7.34 14.55 -15.23
N GLN A 137 7.70 13.27 -15.27
CA GLN A 137 6.81 12.14 -15.58
C GLN A 137 6.46 11.25 -14.37
N VAL A 138 6.85 11.63 -13.14
CA VAL A 138 6.44 10.86 -11.95
C VAL A 138 5.01 11.25 -11.57
N GLU A 139 4.03 10.51 -12.09
CA GLU A 139 2.66 10.54 -11.57
C GLU A 139 2.66 9.97 -10.16
N CYS A 140 2.74 10.87 -9.18
CA CYS A 140 2.73 10.46 -7.80
C CYS A 140 1.35 10.00 -7.35
N ALA A 141 1.20 8.68 -7.33
CA ALA A 141 -0.01 8.01 -6.87
C ALA A 141 -0.07 7.84 -5.34
N SER A 142 0.89 8.37 -4.57
CA SER A 142 0.88 8.20 -3.11
C SER A 142 -0.12 9.18 -2.45
N PRO A 143 -1.16 8.69 -1.76
CA PRO A 143 -2.08 9.54 -1.04
C PRO A 143 -1.38 10.16 0.19
N CYS A 144 -1.73 11.40 0.53
CA CYS A 144 -1.30 12.01 1.78
C CYS A 144 -1.81 11.20 2.98
N ARG A 145 -0.92 11.02 3.95
CA ARG A 145 -1.22 10.34 5.22
C ARG A 145 -0.64 11.16 6.35
N ASP A 146 -1.23 11.01 7.53
CA ASP A 146 -0.68 11.56 8.77
C ASP A 146 0.74 11.05 8.99
N GLY A 147 1.72 11.95 9.14
CA GLY A 147 3.12 11.55 9.28
C GLY A 147 4.13 12.69 9.28
N CYS A 148 5.41 12.33 9.34
CA CYS A 148 6.53 13.27 9.29
C CYS A 148 6.94 13.55 7.85
N HIS A 149 6.96 14.82 7.48
CA HIS A 149 7.25 15.31 6.14
C HIS A 149 8.41 16.31 6.20
N CYS A 150 9.08 16.52 5.07
CA CYS A 150 10.08 17.58 4.98
C CYS A 150 9.41 18.95 4.98
N PRO A 151 9.96 19.93 5.71
CA PRO A 151 9.50 21.31 5.63
C PRO A 151 9.75 21.88 4.23
N GLU A 152 9.15 23.03 3.95
CA GLU A 152 9.26 23.66 2.63
C GLU A 152 10.72 23.97 2.26
N GLY A 153 11.07 23.70 1.01
CA GLY A 153 12.42 23.89 0.48
C GLY A 153 13.40 22.73 0.74
N LEU A 154 13.02 21.72 1.54
CA LEU A 154 13.82 20.51 1.75
C LEU A 154 13.23 19.29 1.06
N TYR A 155 14.10 18.38 0.63
CA TYR A 155 13.80 17.16 -0.09
C TYR A 155 14.26 15.95 0.72
N LEU A 156 13.40 14.95 0.82
CA LEU A 156 13.65 13.68 1.46
C LEU A 156 14.64 12.87 0.61
N GLN A 157 15.76 12.51 1.22
CA GLN A 157 16.75 11.58 0.69
C GLN A 157 17.27 10.71 1.84
N ASN A 158 17.19 9.39 1.71
CA ASN A 158 17.62 8.43 2.73
C ASN A 158 17.05 8.71 4.14
N GLY A 159 15.78 9.11 4.23
CA GLY A 159 15.12 9.39 5.50
C GLY A 159 15.49 10.73 6.16
N SER A 160 16.28 11.58 5.49
CA SER A 160 16.65 12.91 5.96
C SER A 160 16.22 13.99 4.97
N CYS A 161 15.90 15.18 5.48
CA CYS A 161 15.50 16.33 4.66
C CYS A 161 16.74 17.17 4.33
N VAL A 162 17.07 17.28 3.04
CA VAL A 162 18.23 18.02 2.52
C VAL A 162 17.81 19.09 1.51
N PRO A 163 18.52 20.23 1.40
CA PRO A 163 18.28 21.18 0.32
C PRO A 163 18.48 20.54 -1.06
N LEU A 164 17.83 21.07 -2.11
CA LEU A 164 18.00 20.56 -3.48
C LEU A 164 19.46 20.58 -3.94
N SER A 165 20.23 21.58 -3.51
CA SER A 165 21.67 21.69 -3.79
C SER A 165 22.51 20.61 -3.12
N GLN A 166 21.96 19.88 -2.15
CA GLN A 166 22.61 18.79 -1.43
C GLN A 166 22.10 17.40 -1.86
N CYS A 167 21.11 17.34 -2.76
CA CYS A 167 20.63 16.09 -3.31
C CYS A 167 21.72 15.37 -4.11
N LEU A 168 21.88 14.07 -3.88
CA LEU A 168 22.65 13.21 -4.79
C LEU A 168 22.08 13.26 -6.22
N CYS A 169 22.96 13.46 -7.19
CA CYS A 169 22.64 13.39 -8.61
C CYS A 169 22.73 11.93 -9.07
N TYR A 170 21.75 11.45 -9.84
CA TYR A 170 21.83 10.13 -10.45
C TYR A 170 22.22 10.27 -11.92
N HIS A 171 23.24 9.53 -12.35
CA HIS A 171 23.67 9.48 -13.74
C HIS A 171 24.13 8.05 -14.08
N GLN A 172 23.55 7.46 -15.15
CA GLN A 172 23.85 6.09 -15.60
C GLN A 172 23.74 5.01 -14.50
N GLY A 173 22.81 5.17 -13.57
CA GLY A 173 22.59 4.23 -12.46
C GLY A 173 23.49 4.46 -11.23
N GLU A 174 24.45 5.36 -11.31
CA GLU A 174 25.35 5.72 -10.21
C GLU A 174 24.93 7.03 -9.54
N SER A 175 25.12 7.13 -8.22
CA SER A 175 24.81 8.32 -7.43
C SER A 175 26.06 9.17 -7.16
N TYR A 176 25.99 10.46 -7.45
CA TYR A 176 27.10 11.40 -7.34
C TYR A 176 26.79 12.51 -6.34
N PRO A 177 27.76 12.94 -5.53
CA PRO A 177 27.57 14.07 -4.63
C PRO A 177 27.42 15.39 -5.41
N PRO A 178 26.76 16.39 -4.81
CA PRO A 178 26.70 17.72 -5.39
C PRO A 178 28.08 18.28 -5.72
N GLY A 179 28.22 18.85 -6.92
CA GLY A 179 29.49 19.39 -7.39
C GLY A 179 30.48 18.37 -7.96
N ALA A 180 30.16 17.07 -7.95
CA ALA A 180 30.96 16.09 -8.66
C ALA A 180 30.92 16.33 -10.17
N ALA A 181 32.10 16.46 -10.79
CA ALA A 181 32.24 16.46 -12.23
C ALA A 181 32.34 15.01 -12.71
N ILE A 182 31.28 14.53 -13.36
CA ILE A 182 31.36 13.29 -14.12
C ILE A 182 32.09 13.58 -15.43
N ARG A 183 33.12 12.78 -15.75
CA ARG A 183 33.65 12.75 -17.11
C ARG A 183 32.58 12.11 -17.99
N GLN A 184 31.79 12.92 -18.69
CA GLN A 184 31.14 12.41 -19.89
C GLN A 184 32.27 12.02 -20.84
N ASP A 185 32.38 10.73 -21.13
CA ASP A 185 33.24 10.24 -22.21
C ASP A 185 33.00 11.13 -23.43
N SER A 186 34.11 11.54 -24.04
CA SER A 186 34.21 12.65 -24.99
C SER A 186 33.58 12.36 -26.35
N CYS A 187 32.31 11.97 -26.37
CA CYS A 187 31.52 11.74 -27.57
C CYS A 187 30.22 12.57 -27.55
N ASN A 188 30.35 13.88 -27.33
CA ASN A 188 29.42 14.83 -27.97
C ASN A 188 29.97 15.13 -29.37
N ASN A 189 29.78 14.18 -30.28
CA ASN A 189 29.78 14.47 -31.71
C ASN A 189 28.32 14.53 -32.14
N TRP A 190 27.80 15.75 -32.32
CA TRP A 190 27.07 16.16 -33.53
C TRP A 190 26.88 17.67 -33.54
#